data_AF-S9Q3V6-F1
#
_entry.id   AF-S9Q3V6-F1
#
_cell.length_a   1.000
_cell.length_b   1.000
_cell.length_c   1.000
_cell.angle_alpha   90.00
_cell.angle_beta   90.00
_cell.angle_gamma   90.00
#
_symmetry.space_group_name_H-M   'P 1'
#
loop_
_entity.id
_entity.type
_entity.pdbx_description
1 polymer ?
#
loop_
_entity_poly.entity_id
_entity_poly.type
_entity_poly.pdbx_seq_one_letter_code
_entity_poly.pdbx_strand_id
1 'polypeptide(L)'
;MSETSRTYTEQESFSNQEKLIDSFLAKGPQALADTASSSVNEQSGLSTEQELKKYKEFFSQLKFSYIEQGTKERYLRAILDDPPLLVEPEDNEKLESTISELKSRLKQRKDEVELLKKKIISNCNEIAEKYDATLKESKETKALLSDYRILEKELQSLDQDDTTNIPALPDLEEKIPLLKQEIFETDNSIKSTNIQLERDELHLEQLKKNCSTLEKEHIDLQKKSNNLRKSMNMRSPGDDAKRKVQAWYTSMLDIYNQILP
;
A
#
# COMPACT_ATOMS: atom_id res chain seq x y z
N MET A 1 52.26 9.31 -50.74
CA MET A 1 51.29 10.06 -51.58
C MET A 1 50.65 11.19 -50.77
N SER A 2 51.44 12.00 -50.05
CA SER A 2 50.93 12.85 -48.97
C SER A 2 51.53 14.26 -48.91
N GLU A 3 52.49 14.59 -49.78
CA GLU A 3 53.09 15.94 -49.82
C GLU A 3 52.46 16.81 -50.92
N THR A 4 52.14 16.22 -52.07
CA THR A 4 51.55 16.95 -53.21
C THR A 4 50.14 17.48 -52.90
N SER A 5 49.31 16.73 -52.17
CA SER A 5 47.96 17.19 -51.80
C SER A 5 47.97 18.35 -50.79
N ARG A 6 49.04 18.49 -49.99
CA ARG A 6 49.16 19.56 -48.99
C ARG A 6 49.58 20.88 -49.62
N THR A 7 50.48 20.82 -50.62
CA THR A 7 50.92 22.01 -51.38
C THR A 7 49.81 22.60 -52.23
N TYR A 8 48.90 21.78 -52.78
CA TYR A 8 47.76 22.27 -53.56
C TYR A 8 46.74 23.03 -52.70
N THR A 9 46.46 22.58 -51.47
CA THR A 9 45.52 23.27 -50.56
C THR A 9 46.09 24.58 -50.02
N GLU A 10 47.40 24.63 -49.74
CA GLU A 10 48.07 25.87 -49.33
C GLU A 10 48.13 26.88 -50.48
N GLN A 11 48.47 26.46 -51.70
CA GLN A 11 48.48 27.35 -52.88
C GLN A 11 47.09 27.93 -53.21
N GLU A 12 46.01 27.17 -53.05
CA GLU A 12 44.65 27.70 -53.22
C GLU A 12 44.28 28.72 -52.13
N SER A 13 44.74 28.53 -50.88
CA SER A 13 44.50 29.47 -49.78
C SER A 13 45.23 30.81 -49.98
N PHE A 14 46.49 30.76 -50.45
CA PHE A 14 47.28 31.96 -50.77
C PHE A 14 46.74 32.68 -52.00
N SER A 15 46.34 31.95 -53.05
CA SER A 15 45.71 32.54 -54.24
C SER A 15 44.37 33.21 -53.92
N ASN A 16 43.59 32.65 -52.98
CA ASN A 16 42.34 33.26 -52.53
C ASN A 16 42.59 34.49 -51.65
N GLN A 17 43.65 34.51 -50.83
CA GLN A 17 44.04 35.70 -50.07
C GLN A 17 44.54 36.84 -50.98
N GLU A 18 45.38 36.55 -51.99
CA GLU A 18 45.86 37.55 -52.94
C GLU A 18 44.70 38.18 -53.73
N LYS A 19 43.74 37.36 -54.21
CA LYS A 19 42.53 37.88 -54.88
C LYS A 19 41.65 38.73 -53.96
N LEU A 20 41.63 38.43 -52.66
CA LEU A 20 40.90 39.22 -51.66
C LEU A 20 41.60 40.58 -51.41
N ILE A 21 42.93 40.57 -51.40
CA ILE A 21 43.76 41.77 -51.23
C ILE A 21 43.66 42.67 -52.47
N ASP A 22 43.73 42.10 -53.67
CA ASP A 22 43.62 42.84 -54.94
C ASP A 22 42.21 43.42 -55.16
N SER A 23 41.16 42.66 -54.82
CA SER A 23 39.78 43.17 -54.88
C SER A 23 39.50 44.27 -53.85
N PHE A 24 40.17 44.25 -52.70
CA PHE A 24 40.09 45.29 -51.69
C PHE A 24 40.88 46.55 -52.06
N LEU A 25 42.04 46.41 -52.69
CA LEU A 25 42.82 47.52 -53.25
C LEU A 25 42.06 48.24 -54.38
N ALA A 26 41.26 47.52 -55.17
CA ALA A 26 40.53 48.08 -56.31
C ALA A 26 39.20 48.76 -55.94
N LYS A 27 38.51 48.34 -54.87
CA LYS A 27 37.15 48.80 -54.52
C LYS A 27 36.96 49.27 -53.07
N GLY A 28 38.00 49.19 -52.25
CA GLY A 28 37.94 49.54 -50.83
C GLY A 28 37.04 48.60 -50.02
N PRO A 29 36.68 48.99 -48.77
CA PRO A 29 35.91 48.14 -47.85
C PRO A 29 34.53 47.69 -48.35
N GLN A 30 34.01 48.34 -49.40
CA GLN A 30 32.77 47.93 -50.07
C GLN A 30 32.85 46.53 -50.71
N ALA A 31 34.01 46.13 -51.25
CA ALA A 31 34.14 44.81 -51.90
C ALA A 31 34.02 43.64 -50.92
N LEU A 32 34.49 43.83 -49.69
CA LEU A 32 34.33 42.85 -48.61
C LEU A 32 32.86 42.74 -48.16
N ALA A 33 32.11 43.85 -48.17
CA ALA A 33 30.68 43.86 -47.87
C ALA A 33 29.82 43.25 -48.98
N ASP A 34 30.16 43.47 -50.26
CA ASP A 34 29.43 42.91 -51.41
C ASP A 34 29.63 41.39 -51.53
N THR A 35 30.84 40.90 -51.29
CA THR A 35 31.14 39.46 -51.27
C THR A 35 30.45 38.78 -50.07
N ALA A 36 30.35 39.47 -48.93
CA ALA A 36 29.60 39.01 -47.77
C ALA A 36 28.08 38.94 -48.04
N SER A 37 27.51 39.95 -48.69
CA SER A 37 26.07 40.03 -48.99
C SER A 37 25.60 38.95 -49.97
N SER A 38 26.43 38.60 -50.96
CA SER A 38 26.11 37.53 -51.92
C SER A 38 26.15 36.12 -51.30
N SER A 39 26.93 35.91 -50.23
CA SER A 39 27.06 34.60 -49.55
C SER A 39 26.02 34.34 -48.45
N VAL A 40 25.32 35.39 -48.02
CA VAL A 40 24.28 35.35 -46.96
C VAL A 40 22.90 35.07 -47.56
N ASN A 41 22.66 35.47 -48.80
CA ASN A 41 21.33 35.38 -49.41
C ASN A 41 21.00 34.01 -50.06
N GLU A 42 21.97 33.09 -50.18
CA GLU A 42 21.77 31.77 -50.83
C GLU A 42 21.50 30.60 -49.85
N GLN A 43 21.50 30.80 -48.52
CA GLN A 43 21.64 29.67 -47.58
C GLN A 43 20.64 29.64 -46.41
N SER A 44 19.35 29.88 -46.67
CA SER A 44 18.26 29.74 -45.69
C SER A 44 17.93 28.29 -45.27
N GLY A 45 18.90 27.37 -45.29
CA GLY A 45 18.71 25.93 -45.04
C GLY A 45 19.74 25.27 -44.13
N LEU A 46 20.64 26.04 -43.51
CA LEU A 46 21.63 25.51 -42.56
C LEU A 46 21.01 25.42 -41.15
N SER A 47 21.40 24.40 -40.38
CA SER A 47 21.01 24.32 -38.97
C SER A 47 21.63 25.51 -38.22
N THR A 48 20.87 26.14 -37.32
CA THR A 48 21.28 27.35 -36.56
C THR A 48 22.68 27.27 -35.95
N GLU A 49 23.13 26.08 -35.54
CA GLU A 49 24.46 25.85 -34.99
C GLU A 49 25.60 25.94 -36.02
N GLN A 50 25.33 25.55 -37.27
CA GLN A 50 26.28 25.67 -38.38
C GLN A 50 26.42 27.13 -38.82
N GLU A 51 25.31 27.87 -38.84
CA GLU A 51 25.33 29.31 -39.11
C GLU A 51 26.15 30.06 -38.05
N LEU A 52 25.96 29.74 -36.75
CA LEU A 52 26.73 30.34 -35.67
C LEU A 52 28.25 30.07 -35.77
N LYS A 53 28.66 28.86 -36.20
CA LYS A 53 30.07 28.56 -36.46
C LYS A 53 30.62 29.38 -37.62
N LYS A 54 29.88 29.46 -38.74
CA LYS A 54 30.27 30.26 -39.91
C LYS A 54 30.41 31.74 -39.55
N TYR A 55 29.47 32.30 -38.79
CA TYR A 55 29.56 33.69 -38.32
C TYR A 55 30.77 33.91 -37.42
N LYS A 56 31.07 32.97 -36.52
CA LYS A 56 32.25 33.06 -35.65
C LYS A 56 33.55 33.11 -36.47
N GLU A 57 33.67 32.26 -37.49
CA GLU A 57 34.83 32.23 -38.38
C GLU A 57 34.94 33.52 -39.21
N PHE A 58 33.83 34.00 -39.76
CA PHE A 58 33.76 35.27 -40.49
C PHE A 58 34.16 36.46 -39.61
N PHE A 59 33.59 36.59 -38.41
CA PHE A 59 33.95 37.67 -37.50
C PHE A 59 35.40 37.58 -37.03
N SER A 60 35.96 36.38 -36.92
CA SER A 60 37.37 36.18 -36.61
C SER A 60 38.27 36.69 -37.74
N GLN A 61 37.93 36.39 -39.00
CA GLN A 61 38.65 36.89 -40.17
C GLN A 61 38.51 38.42 -40.29
N LEU A 62 37.30 38.95 -40.15
CA LEU A 62 37.03 40.38 -40.21
C LEU A 62 37.80 41.14 -39.13
N LYS A 63 37.82 40.61 -37.90
CA LYS A 63 38.60 41.19 -36.80
C LYS A 63 40.10 41.21 -37.12
N PHE A 64 40.65 40.13 -37.69
CA PHE A 64 42.06 40.08 -38.07
C PHE A 64 42.39 41.14 -39.13
N SER A 65 41.64 41.19 -40.23
CA SER A 65 41.83 42.17 -41.30
C SER A 65 41.71 43.61 -40.81
N TYR A 66 40.75 43.90 -39.94
CA TYR A 66 40.56 45.25 -39.38
C TYR A 66 41.74 45.68 -38.49
N ILE A 67 42.20 44.79 -37.60
CA ILE A 67 43.35 45.07 -36.73
C ILE A 67 44.62 45.25 -37.57
N GLU A 68 44.83 44.39 -38.56
CA GLU A 68 45.97 44.48 -39.47
C GLU A 68 45.96 45.82 -40.23
N GLN A 69 44.82 46.21 -40.78
CA GLN A 69 44.68 47.48 -41.48
C GLN A 69 44.94 48.68 -40.57
N GLY A 70 44.32 48.73 -39.39
CA GLY A 70 44.55 49.82 -38.43
C GLY A 70 46.01 49.90 -37.97
N THR A 71 46.69 48.75 -37.87
CA THR A 71 48.12 48.71 -37.52
C THR A 71 48.99 49.23 -38.67
N LYS A 72 48.69 48.83 -39.92
CA LYS A 72 49.39 49.31 -41.12
C LYS A 72 49.20 50.82 -41.29
N GLU A 73 47.99 51.33 -41.14
CA GLU A 73 47.70 52.76 -41.21
C GLU A 73 48.45 53.55 -40.13
N ARG A 74 48.41 53.07 -38.88
CA ARG A 74 49.09 53.72 -37.76
C ARG A 74 50.61 53.73 -37.95
N TYR A 75 51.18 52.65 -38.49
CA TYR A 75 52.60 52.56 -38.83
C TYR A 75 52.99 53.57 -39.92
N LEU A 76 52.22 53.63 -41.01
CA LEU A 76 52.47 54.59 -42.09
C LEU A 76 52.38 56.03 -41.55
N ARG A 77 51.35 56.34 -40.75
CA ARG A 77 51.19 57.66 -40.15
C ARG A 77 52.36 58.03 -39.23
N ALA A 78 52.85 57.09 -38.42
CA ALA A 78 53.97 57.33 -37.53
C ALA A 78 55.29 57.66 -38.26
N ILE A 79 55.48 57.13 -39.48
CA ILE A 79 56.64 57.40 -40.32
C ILE A 79 56.47 58.69 -41.15
N LEU A 80 55.23 59.00 -41.54
CA LEU A 80 54.89 60.15 -42.38
C LEU A 80 54.59 61.44 -41.58
N ASP A 81 54.40 61.36 -40.27
CA ASP A 81 54.26 62.52 -39.38
C ASP A 81 55.59 63.28 -39.24
N ASP A 82 55.52 64.61 -39.08
CA ASP A 82 56.69 65.48 -38.89
C ASP A 82 56.57 66.22 -37.53
N PRO A 83 57.38 65.87 -36.51
CA PRO A 83 58.47 64.91 -36.51
C PRO A 83 58.01 63.44 -36.42
N PRO A 84 58.79 62.48 -36.96
CA PRO A 84 58.42 61.07 -36.95
C PRO A 84 58.37 60.53 -35.52
N LEU A 85 57.33 59.74 -35.23
CA LEU A 85 57.16 59.09 -33.94
C LEU A 85 58.14 57.91 -33.81
N LEU A 86 59.28 58.15 -33.16
CA LEU A 86 60.15 57.08 -32.70
C LEU A 86 59.60 56.51 -31.39
N VAL A 87 59.29 55.22 -31.39
CA VAL A 87 58.95 54.48 -30.16
C VAL A 87 60.25 54.15 -29.43
N GLU A 88 60.44 54.71 -28.24
CA GLU A 88 61.61 54.42 -27.43
C GLU A 88 61.45 53.09 -26.66
N PRO A 89 62.55 52.40 -26.33
CA PRO A 89 62.49 51.18 -25.52
C PRO A 89 61.76 51.37 -24.18
N GLU A 90 61.88 52.56 -23.57
CA GLU A 90 61.19 52.88 -22.32
C GLU A 90 59.66 52.92 -22.46
N ASP A 91 59.15 53.37 -23.61
CA ASP A 91 57.71 53.36 -23.90
C ASP A 91 57.19 51.93 -24.07
N ASN A 92 57.99 51.05 -24.66
CA ASN A 92 57.66 49.63 -24.76
C ASN A 92 57.63 48.96 -23.39
N GLU A 93 58.62 49.22 -22.52
CA GLU A 93 58.65 48.69 -21.16
C GLU A 93 57.44 49.15 -20.33
N LYS A 94 57.08 50.46 -20.42
CA LYS A 94 55.87 51.00 -19.78
C LYS A 94 54.61 50.31 -20.31
N LEU A 95 54.51 50.15 -21.63
CA LEU A 95 53.35 49.51 -22.25
C LEU A 95 53.25 48.03 -21.88
N GLU A 96 54.36 47.30 -21.83
CA GLU A 96 54.42 45.91 -21.39
C GLU A 96 54.00 45.75 -19.92
N SER A 97 54.45 46.65 -19.04
CA SER A 97 54.03 46.67 -17.63
C SER A 97 52.52 46.87 -17.50
N THR A 98 51.96 47.88 -18.18
CA THR A 98 50.51 48.12 -18.14
C THR A 98 49.70 46.97 -18.74
N ILE A 99 50.17 46.37 -19.83
CA ILE A 99 49.53 45.19 -20.43
C ILE A 99 49.58 44.00 -19.48
N SER A 100 50.69 43.79 -18.78
CA SER A 100 50.85 42.71 -17.79
C SER A 100 49.86 42.88 -16.63
N GLU A 101 49.76 44.09 -16.08
CA GLU A 101 48.80 44.43 -15.02
C GLU A 101 47.35 44.22 -15.48
N LEU A 102 47.00 44.73 -16.66
CA LEU A 102 45.66 44.58 -17.24
C LEU A 102 45.33 43.11 -17.54
N LYS A 103 46.29 42.32 -18.03
CA LYS A 103 46.13 40.87 -18.24
C LYS A 103 45.91 40.13 -16.92
N SER A 104 46.66 40.48 -15.89
CA SER A 104 46.50 39.91 -14.55
C SER A 104 45.11 40.21 -13.99
N ARG A 105 44.67 41.47 -14.05
CA ARG A 105 43.34 41.89 -13.62
C ARG A 105 42.23 41.22 -14.41
N LEU A 106 42.39 41.10 -15.74
CA LEU A 106 41.43 40.40 -16.59
C LEU A 106 41.33 38.92 -16.23
N LYS A 107 42.46 38.26 -15.97
CA LYS A 107 42.49 36.86 -15.55
C LYS A 107 41.75 36.66 -14.23
N GLN A 108 42.05 37.49 -13.24
CA GLN A 108 41.35 37.45 -11.95
C GLN A 108 39.83 37.62 -12.13
N ARG A 109 39.39 38.59 -12.93
CA ARG A 109 37.96 38.79 -13.20
C ARG A 109 37.32 37.62 -13.94
N LYS A 110 38.03 36.99 -14.88
CA LYS A 110 37.54 35.78 -15.55
C LYS A 110 37.36 34.63 -14.56
N ASP A 111 38.34 34.42 -13.69
CA ASP A 111 38.29 33.37 -12.66
C ASP A 111 37.14 33.61 -11.67
N GLU A 112 36.92 34.87 -11.26
CA GLU A 112 35.77 35.28 -10.43
C GLU A 112 34.43 35.00 -11.13
N VAL A 113 34.30 35.33 -12.42
CA VAL A 113 33.08 35.08 -13.20
C VAL A 113 32.84 33.58 -13.38
N GLU A 114 33.87 32.79 -13.62
CA GLU A 114 33.76 31.33 -13.72
C GLU A 114 33.32 30.71 -12.38
N LEU A 115 33.87 31.18 -11.27
CA LEU A 115 33.46 30.77 -9.92
C LEU A 115 31.99 31.11 -9.68
N LEU A 116 31.59 32.35 -10.00
CA LEU A 116 30.20 32.80 -9.83
C LEU A 116 29.24 31.98 -10.69
N LYS A 117 29.62 31.69 -11.94
CA LYS A 117 28.84 30.84 -12.85
C LYS A 117 28.66 29.44 -12.25
N LYS A 118 29.73 28.82 -11.74
CA LYS A 118 29.65 27.51 -11.07
C LYS A 118 28.70 27.56 -9.86
N LYS A 119 28.78 28.61 -9.05
CA LYS A 119 27.90 28.82 -7.89
C LYS A 119 26.43 28.98 -8.31
N ILE A 120 26.16 29.76 -9.36
CA ILE A 120 24.80 29.92 -9.89
C ILE A 120 24.24 28.58 -10.36
N ILE A 121 25.02 27.83 -11.15
CA ILE A 121 24.59 26.50 -11.64
C ILE A 121 24.28 25.56 -10.46
N SER A 122 25.17 25.51 -9.46
CA SER A 122 24.96 24.70 -8.26
C SER A 122 23.68 25.10 -7.52
N ASN A 123 23.46 26.40 -7.30
CA ASN A 123 22.28 26.92 -6.62
C ASN A 123 21.00 26.63 -7.43
N CYS A 124 21.04 26.77 -8.76
CA CYS A 124 19.92 26.46 -9.64
C CYS A 124 19.54 24.98 -9.53
N ASN A 125 20.52 24.08 -9.50
CA ASN A 125 20.27 22.65 -9.35
C ASN A 125 19.67 22.34 -7.97
N GLU A 126 20.21 22.92 -6.90
CA GLU A 126 19.68 22.75 -5.54
C GLU A 126 18.24 23.27 -5.42
N ILE A 127 17.94 24.41 -6.05
CA ILE A 127 16.58 24.97 -6.09
C ILE A 127 15.64 24.07 -6.89
N ALA A 128 16.09 23.55 -8.03
CA ALA A 128 15.29 22.64 -8.84
C ALA A 128 14.94 21.36 -8.06
N GLU A 129 15.91 20.75 -7.39
CA GLU A 129 15.70 19.56 -6.55
C GLU A 129 14.71 19.83 -5.40
N LYS A 130 14.87 20.96 -4.70
CA LYS A 130 13.93 21.38 -3.64
C LYS A 130 12.54 21.64 -4.19
N TYR A 131 12.43 22.29 -5.34
CA TYR A 131 11.15 22.56 -5.98
C TYR A 131 10.44 21.23 -6.34
N ASP A 132 11.15 20.28 -6.93
CA ASP A 132 10.60 18.97 -7.26
C ASP A 132 10.16 18.18 -6.02
N ALA A 133 10.91 18.26 -4.92
CA ALA A 133 10.52 17.67 -3.64
C ALA A 133 9.22 18.29 -3.10
N THR A 134 9.16 19.63 -3.01
CA THR A 134 7.96 20.33 -2.53
C THR A 134 6.75 20.10 -3.43
N LEU A 135 6.95 19.93 -4.74
CA LEU A 135 5.87 19.62 -5.68
C LEU A 135 5.31 18.21 -5.44
N LYS A 136 6.17 17.23 -5.11
CA LYS A 136 5.74 15.88 -4.71
C LYS A 136 4.93 15.92 -3.42
N GLU A 137 5.46 16.57 -2.37
CA GLU A 137 4.76 16.75 -1.10
C GLU A 137 3.42 17.47 -1.28
N SER A 138 3.36 18.49 -2.14
CA SER A 138 2.11 19.19 -2.46
C SER A 138 1.07 18.28 -3.16
N LYS A 139 1.51 17.35 -4.01
CA LYS A 139 0.62 16.37 -4.64
C LYS A 139 0.11 15.35 -3.64
N GLU A 140 0.99 14.82 -2.79
CA GLU A 140 0.64 13.87 -1.74
C GLU A 140 -0.33 14.47 -0.72
N THR A 141 -0.06 15.68 -0.25
CA THR A 141 -0.97 16.40 0.66
C THR A 141 -2.32 16.69 0.02
N LYS A 142 -2.37 17.03 -1.28
CA LYS A 142 -3.64 17.19 -2.01
C LYS A 142 -4.42 15.88 -2.11
N ALA A 143 -3.76 14.77 -2.37
CA ALA A 143 -4.39 13.45 -2.42
C ALA A 143 -4.91 13.04 -1.03
N LEU A 144 -4.11 13.21 0.02
CA LEU A 144 -4.53 12.92 1.39
C LEU A 144 -5.72 13.80 1.81
N LEU A 145 -5.74 15.07 1.38
CA LEU A 145 -6.84 15.98 1.67
C LEU A 145 -8.12 15.60 0.89
N SER A 146 -8.01 15.05 -0.32
CA SER A 146 -9.18 14.47 -0.99
C SER A 146 -9.70 13.23 -0.28
N ASP A 147 -8.82 12.35 0.18
CA ASP A 147 -9.20 11.12 0.90
C ASP A 147 -9.87 11.48 2.23
N TYR A 148 -9.32 12.46 2.95
CA TYR A 148 -9.91 12.98 4.18
C TYR A 148 -11.32 13.54 3.94
N ARG A 149 -11.55 14.26 2.83
CA ARG A 149 -12.90 14.74 2.46
C ARG A 149 -13.87 13.63 2.10
N ILE A 150 -13.38 12.52 1.52
CA ILE A 150 -14.21 11.34 1.26
C ILE A 150 -14.61 10.72 2.59
N LEU A 151 -13.64 10.53 3.50
CA LEU A 151 -13.89 9.98 4.82
C LEU A 151 -14.82 10.84 5.68
N GLU A 152 -14.68 12.17 5.61
CA GLU A 152 -15.62 13.10 6.28
C GLU A 152 -17.04 12.95 5.75
N LYS A 153 -17.20 12.77 4.43
CA LYS A 153 -18.53 12.52 3.84
C LYS A 153 -19.09 11.16 4.26
N GLU A 154 -18.26 10.12 4.33
CA GLU A 154 -18.67 8.81 4.81
C GLU A 154 -19.09 8.83 6.28
N LEU A 155 -18.35 9.53 7.14
CA LEU A 155 -18.73 9.76 8.54
C LEU A 155 -20.03 10.55 8.62
N GLN A 156 -20.20 11.60 7.81
CA GLN A 156 -21.42 12.39 7.80
C GLN A 156 -22.62 11.56 7.30
N SER A 157 -22.43 10.69 6.31
CA SER A 157 -23.48 9.75 5.90
C SER A 157 -23.77 8.73 6.99
N LEU A 158 -22.76 8.24 7.71
CA LEU A 158 -22.97 7.30 8.80
C LEU A 158 -23.70 7.95 9.99
N ASP A 159 -23.37 9.19 10.34
CA ASP A 159 -24.06 9.95 11.39
C ASP A 159 -25.52 10.28 11.00
N GLN A 160 -25.76 10.55 9.71
CA GLN A 160 -27.13 10.66 9.18
C GLN A 160 -27.84 9.31 9.19
N ASP A 161 -27.16 8.22 8.82
CA ASP A 161 -27.71 6.87 8.82
C ASP A 161 -27.98 6.38 10.24
N ASP A 162 -27.18 6.78 11.23
CA ASP A 162 -27.40 6.48 12.65
C ASP A 162 -28.66 7.17 13.19
N THR A 163 -29.13 8.29 12.61
CA THR A 163 -30.48 8.79 12.91
C THR A 163 -31.61 7.91 12.35
N THR A 164 -31.33 7.11 11.32
CA THR A 164 -32.26 6.09 10.78
C THR A 164 -32.02 4.68 11.33
N ASN A 165 -30.85 4.41 11.93
CA ASN A 165 -30.43 3.14 12.51
C ASN A 165 -30.18 3.25 14.03
N ILE A 166 -30.99 4.03 14.75
CA ILE A 166 -31.28 3.70 16.16
C ILE A 166 -32.25 2.51 16.09
N PRO A 167 -31.79 1.26 16.13
CA PRO A 167 -32.64 0.13 15.85
C PRO A 167 -33.31 -0.23 17.17
N ALA A 168 -34.59 0.07 17.31
CA ALA A 168 -35.52 -0.68 18.17
C ALA A 168 -35.12 -0.89 19.65
N LEU A 169 -34.24 -0.07 20.25
CA LEU A 169 -33.94 -0.16 21.68
C LEU A 169 -35.17 0.02 22.60
N PRO A 170 -36.14 0.92 22.32
CA PRO A 170 -37.28 1.09 23.21
C PRO A 170 -38.16 -0.17 23.26
N ASP A 171 -38.37 -0.82 22.12
CA ASP A 171 -39.22 -2.00 22.00
C ASP A 171 -38.55 -3.26 22.60
N LEU A 172 -37.22 -3.33 22.55
CA LEU A 172 -36.44 -4.36 23.25
C LEU A 172 -36.36 -4.11 24.76
N GLU A 173 -36.19 -2.86 25.20
CA GLU A 173 -36.22 -2.48 26.63
C GLU A 173 -37.57 -2.76 27.28
N GLU A 174 -38.68 -2.61 26.54
CA GLU A 174 -40.02 -2.97 27.02
C GLU A 174 -40.26 -4.49 27.04
N LYS A 175 -39.70 -5.24 26.09
CA LYS A 175 -39.85 -6.71 26.02
C LYS A 175 -39.01 -7.46 27.05
N ILE A 176 -37.87 -6.92 27.47
CA ILE A 176 -36.99 -7.55 28.47
C ILE A 176 -37.68 -7.80 29.83
N PRO A 177 -38.40 -6.86 30.47
CA PRO A 177 -39.10 -7.12 31.73
C PRO A 177 -40.25 -8.12 31.57
N LEU A 178 -40.96 -8.09 30.44
CA LEU A 178 -42.03 -9.05 30.13
C LEU A 178 -41.48 -10.48 30.02
N LEU A 179 -40.39 -10.67 29.27
CA LEU A 179 -39.71 -11.96 29.16
C LEU A 179 -39.14 -12.44 30.51
N LYS A 180 -38.62 -11.54 31.34
CA LYS A 180 -38.18 -11.89 32.70
C LYS A 180 -39.32 -12.37 33.59
N GLN A 181 -40.50 -11.75 33.48
CA GLN A 181 -41.68 -12.17 34.20
C GLN A 181 -42.16 -13.55 33.72
N GLU A 182 -42.20 -13.78 32.41
CA GLU A 182 -42.58 -15.07 31.83
C GLU A 182 -41.62 -16.20 32.25
N ILE A 183 -40.31 -15.93 32.28
CA ILE A 183 -39.31 -16.88 32.81
C ILE A 183 -39.56 -17.18 34.29
N PHE A 184 -39.92 -16.18 35.09
CA PHE A 184 -40.22 -16.38 36.50
C PHE A 184 -41.49 -17.21 36.74
N GLU A 185 -42.54 -16.97 35.95
CA GLU A 185 -43.79 -17.72 36.02
C GLU A 185 -43.59 -19.19 35.58
N THR A 186 -42.84 -19.40 34.50
CA THR A 186 -42.50 -20.75 34.03
C THR A 186 -41.61 -21.51 35.01
N ASP A 187 -40.63 -20.85 35.64
CA ASP A 187 -39.79 -21.46 36.69
C ASP A 187 -40.60 -21.86 37.93
N ASN A 188 -41.57 -21.03 38.35
CA ASN A 188 -42.48 -21.38 39.44
C ASN A 188 -43.41 -22.55 39.07
N SER A 189 -43.89 -22.57 37.83
CA SER A 189 -44.69 -23.69 37.31
C SER A 189 -43.88 -24.99 37.33
N ILE A 190 -42.63 -24.97 36.83
CA ILE A 190 -41.70 -26.11 36.86
C ILE A 190 -41.44 -26.58 38.29
N LYS A 191 -41.20 -25.67 39.24
CA LYS A 191 -41.02 -26.05 40.65
C LYS A 191 -42.26 -26.74 41.21
N SER A 192 -43.45 -26.21 40.91
CA SER A 192 -44.71 -26.78 41.40
C SER A 192 -44.98 -28.17 40.83
N THR A 193 -44.73 -28.37 39.53
CA THR A 193 -44.91 -29.66 38.86
C THR A 193 -43.85 -30.66 39.33
N ASN A 194 -42.63 -30.22 39.60
CA ASN A 194 -41.58 -31.08 40.15
C ASN A 194 -41.93 -31.57 41.56
N ILE A 195 -42.50 -30.71 42.42
CA ILE A 195 -42.99 -31.11 43.74
C ILE A 195 -44.16 -32.12 43.61
N GLN A 196 -45.04 -31.95 42.63
CA GLN A 196 -46.12 -32.92 42.37
C GLN A 196 -45.54 -34.26 41.89
N LEU A 197 -44.57 -34.22 40.98
CA LEU A 197 -43.88 -35.39 40.47
C LEU A 197 -43.18 -36.18 41.59
N GLU A 198 -42.47 -35.50 42.50
CA GLU A 198 -41.86 -36.13 43.67
C GLU A 198 -42.90 -36.81 44.58
N ARG A 199 -44.08 -36.20 44.77
CA ARG A 199 -45.18 -36.80 45.55
C ARG A 199 -45.76 -38.02 44.86
N ASP A 200 -45.98 -37.93 43.55
CA ASP A 200 -46.54 -39.02 42.75
C ASP A 200 -45.55 -40.18 42.67
N GLU A 201 -44.25 -39.92 42.56
CA GLU A 201 -43.19 -40.93 42.62
C GLU A 201 -43.19 -41.67 43.96
N LEU A 202 -43.28 -40.95 45.07
CA LEU A 202 -43.36 -41.54 46.40
C LEU A 202 -44.64 -42.38 46.58
N HIS A 203 -45.77 -41.88 46.10
CA HIS A 203 -47.03 -42.61 46.13
C HIS A 203 -46.99 -43.86 45.25
N LEU A 204 -46.38 -43.77 44.06
CA LEU A 204 -46.18 -44.90 43.15
C LEU A 204 -45.26 -45.95 43.76
N GLU A 205 -44.20 -45.54 44.48
CA GLU A 205 -43.34 -46.47 45.21
C GLU A 205 -44.09 -47.19 46.34
N GLN A 206 -44.95 -46.49 47.09
CA GLN A 206 -45.82 -47.10 48.10
C GLN A 206 -46.81 -48.08 47.47
N LEU A 207 -47.47 -47.70 46.37
CA LEU A 207 -48.36 -48.58 45.61
C LEU A 207 -47.63 -49.82 45.10
N LYS A 208 -46.42 -49.68 44.56
CA LYS A 208 -45.57 -50.82 44.15
C LYS A 208 -45.28 -51.76 45.31
N LYS A 209 -44.95 -51.22 46.49
CA LYS A 209 -44.75 -52.03 47.71
C LYS A 209 -46.03 -52.79 48.09
N ASN A 210 -47.17 -52.10 48.09
CA ASN A 210 -48.47 -52.70 48.40
C ASN A 210 -48.91 -53.77 47.37
N CYS A 211 -48.70 -53.53 46.08
CA CYS A 211 -48.95 -54.52 45.03
C CYS A 211 -48.05 -55.75 45.21
N SER A 212 -46.76 -55.57 45.54
CA SER A 212 -45.85 -56.68 45.81
C SER A 212 -46.25 -57.50 47.05
N THR A 213 -46.75 -56.86 48.11
CA THR A 213 -47.28 -57.58 49.29
C THR A 213 -48.56 -58.33 48.95
N LEU A 214 -49.50 -57.70 48.24
CA LEU A 214 -50.74 -58.33 47.79
C LEU A 214 -50.48 -59.48 46.82
N GLU A 215 -49.48 -59.37 45.94
CA GLU A 215 -49.09 -60.45 45.03
C GLU A 215 -48.52 -61.65 45.79
N LYS A 216 -47.70 -61.41 46.83
CA LYS A 216 -47.23 -62.47 47.74
C LYS A 216 -48.40 -63.13 48.47
N GLU A 217 -49.33 -62.35 49.03
CA GLU A 217 -50.53 -62.87 49.69
C GLU A 217 -51.41 -63.67 48.73
N HIS A 218 -51.60 -63.20 47.50
CA HIS A 218 -52.35 -63.92 46.47
C HIS A 218 -51.68 -65.25 46.10
N ILE A 219 -50.35 -65.26 45.92
CA ILE A 219 -49.58 -66.49 45.67
C ILE A 219 -49.75 -67.48 46.84
N ASP A 220 -49.69 -67.00 48.07
CA ASP A 220 -49.83 -67.84 49.26
C ASP A 220 -51.26 -68.37 49.44
N LEU A 221 -52.28 -67.54 49.20
CA LEU A 221 -53.69 -67.95 49.17
C LEU A 221 -53.95 -68.95 48.03
N GLN A 222 -53.35 -68.75 46.85
CA GLN A 222 -53.46 -69.66 45.73
C GLN A 222 -52.79 -70.99 46.01
N LYS A 223 -51.61 -71.01 46.66
CA LYS A 223 -50.97 -72.24 47.17
C LYS A 223 -51.87 -72.93 48.19
N LYS A 224 -52.43 -72.20 49.15
CA LYS A 224 -53.36 -72.73 50.17
C LYS A 224 -54.61 -73.34 49.53
N SER A 225 -55.21 -72.64 48.57
CA SER A 225 -56.37 -73.09 47.78
C SER A 225 -56.04 -74.33 46.95
N ASN A 226 -54.91 -74.34 46.24
CA ASN A 226 -54.46 -75.51 45.47
C ASN A 226 -54.15 -76.71 46.37
N ASN A 227 -53.55 -76.51 47.55
CA ASN A 227 -53.34 -77.57 48.54
C ASN A 227 -54.66 -78.11 49.08
N LEU A 228 -55.63 -77.23 49.38
CA LEU A 228 -57.00 -77.60 49.74
C LEU A 228 -57.67 -78.40 48.61
N ARG A 229 -57.57 -77.95 47.36
CA ARG A 229 -58.12 -78.64 46.18
C ARG A 229 -57.45 -79.98 45.94
N LYS A 230 -56.13 -80.10 46.11
CA LYS A 230 -55.41 -81.39 46.10
C LYS A 230 -55.89 -82.30 47.23
N SER A 231 -56.07 -81.79 48.44
CA SER A 231 -56.62 -82.58 49.56
C SER A 231 -58.06 -83.03 49.31
N MET A 232 -58.87 -82.21 48.63
CA MET A 232 -60.23 -82.58 48.21
C MET A 232 -60.24 -83.58 47.05
N ASN A 233 -59.34 -83.46 46.07
CA ASN A 233 -59.23 -84.41 44.96
C ASN A 233 -58.60 -85.75 45.39
N MET A 234 -57.72 -85.76 46.40
CA MET A 234 -57.23 -86.99 47.06
C MET A 234 -58.27 -87.61 47.99
N ARG A 235 -59.40 -86.91 48.23
CA ARG A 235 -60.56 -87.44 48.95
C ARG A 235 -61.40 -88.29 47.98
N SER A 236 -60.86 -89.45 47.61
CA SER A 236 -61.59 -90.44 46.82
C SER A 236 -62.77 -90.96 47.65
N PRO A 237 -64.02 -90.96 47.12
CA PRO A 237 -65.20 -91.48 47.84
C PRO A 237 -65.05 -92.91 48.37
N GLY A 238 -64.16 -93.71 47.76
CA GLY A 238 -63.85 -95.08 48.23
C GLY A 238 -62.87 -95.16 49.40
N ASP A 239 -62.09 -94.11 49.65
CA ASP A 239 -61.07 -94.06 50.72
C ASP A 239 -61.68 -93.70 52.08
N ASP A 240 -62.79 -92.97 52.09
CA ASP A 240 -63.56 -92.67 53.31
C ASP A 240 -64.29 -93.94 53.84
N ALA A 241 -64.73 -94.82 52.94
CA ALA A 241 -65.25 -96.14 53.30
C ALA A 241 -64.15 -97.05 53.87
N LYS A 242 -62.97 -97.10 53.24
CA LYS A 242 -61.82 -97.85 53.78
C LYS A 242 -61.35 -97.33 55.14
N ARG A 243 -61.28 -96.01 55.34
CA ARG A 243 -60.92 -95.42 56.64
C ARG A 243 -61.97 -95.68 57.71
N LYS A 244 -63.27 -95.67 57.38
CA LYS A 244 -64.33 -96.07 58.32
C LYS A 244 -64.24 -97.56 58.68
N VAL A 245 -63.96 -98.43 57.71
CA VAL A 245 -63.73 -99.86 57.95
C VAL A 245 -62.46 -100.08 58.77
N GLN A 246 -61.37 -99.36 58.49
CA GLN A 246 -60.13 -99.44 59.28
C GLN A 246 -60.32 -98.88 60.69
N ALA A 247 -61.06 -97.78 60.86
CA ALA A 247 -61.45 -97.26 62.17
C ALA A 247 -62.34 -98.25 62.94
N TRP A 248 -63.23 -98.96 62.23
CA TRP A 248 -64.05 -100.02 62.81
C TRP A 248 -63.22 -101.24 63.20
N TYR A 249 -62.30 -101.72 62.35
CA TYR A 249 -61.40 -102.82 62.67
C TYR A 249 -60.40 -102.47 63.77
N THR A 250 -59.87 -101.24 63.80
CA THR A 250 -58.97 -100.80 64.88
C THR A 250 -59.72 -100.66 66.20
N SER A 251 -60.94 -100.10 66.19
CA SER A 251 -61.84 -100.11 67.35
C SER A 251 -62.18 -101.54 67.80
N MET A 252 -62.48 -102.44 66.87
CA MET A 252 -62.75 -103.85 67.16
C MET A 252 -61.52 -104.57 67.69
N LEU A 253 -60.32 -104.31 67.16
CA LEU A 253 -59.05 -104.84 67.68
C LEU A 253 -58.73 -104.27 69.06
N ASP A 254 -59.03 -103.00 69.32
CA ASP A 254 -58.88 -102.39 70.65
C ASP A 254 -59.82 -103.08 71.66
N ILE A 255 -61.04 -103.40 71.26
CA ILE A 255 -62.00 -104.19 72.05
C ILE A 255 -61.51 -105.62 72.25
N TYR A 256 -60.99 -106.29 71.22
CA TYR A 256 -60.43 -107.64 71.33
C TYR A 256 -59.19 -107.67 72.25
N ASN A 257 -58.32 -106.68 72.17
CA ASN A 257 -57.18 -106.50 73.08
C ASN A 257 -57.60 -106.17 74.52
N GLN A 258 -58.82 -105.69 74.75
CA GLN A 258 -59.39 -105.50 76.09
C GLN A 258 -60.07 -106.76 76.66
N ILE A 259 -60.37 -107.77 75.84
CA ILE A 259 -61.14 -108.98 76.24
C ILE A 259 -60.26 -110.25 76.30
N LEU A 260 -59.05 -110.24 75.72
CA LEU A 260 -58.02 -111.26 75.97
C LEU A 260 -56.94 -110.70 76.91
N PRO A 261 -56.84 -111.17 78.18
CA PRO A 261 -55.67 -110.92 79.03
C PRO A 261 -54.43 -111.71 78.60
#